data_AF-A0A0C9V5R7-F1
#
_entry.id   AF-A0A0C9V5R7-F1
#
_cell.length_a   1.000
_cell.length_b   1.000
_cell.length_c   1.000
_cell.angle_alpha   90.00
_cell.angle_beta   90.00
_cell.angle_gamma   90.00
#
_symmetry.space_group_name_H-M   'P 1'
#
loop_
_entity.id
_entity.type
_entity.pdbx_description
1 polymer ?
#
loop_
_entity_poly.entity_id
_entity_poly.type
_entity_poly.pdbx_seq_one_letter_code
_entity_poly.pdbx_strand_id
1 'polypeptide(L)' 'PPGPKPLPFIGNYLDLPKTKEWLTMDAWFKEYGDMVYYRIFGQGVLMLGSLKCCHDLFDKRFSIYSSRPQLVMLQL' A
#
# COMPACT_ATOMS: atom_id res chain seq x y z
N PRO A 1 1.01 -4.97 10.26
CA PRO A 1 1.81 -5.53 9.14
C PRO A 1 3.15 -4.78 9.05
N PRO A 2 4.20 -5.40 8.49
CA PRO A 2 5.49 -4.76 8.30
C PRO A 2 5.39 -3.62 7.27
N GLY A 3 6.24 -2.60 7.42
CA GLY A 3 6.25 -1.42 6.57
C GLY A 3 6.92 -0.22 7.23
N PRO A 4 7.06 0.89 6.48
CA PRO A 4 7.71 2.10 6.98
C PRO A 4 6.97 2.66 8.19
N LYS A 5 7.70 3.14 9.20
CA LYS A 5 7.10 3.68 10.43
C LYS A 5 6.36 4.99 10.13
N PRO A 6 5.04 5.08 10.41
CA PRO A 6 4.28 6.30 10.14
C PRO A 6 4.65 7.42 11.13
N LEU A 7 4.67 8.66 10.65
CA LEU A 7 4.79 9.85 11.49
C LEU A 7 3.43 10.23 12.11
N PRO A 8 3.42 10.94 13.26
CA PRO A 8 2.19 11.48 13.83
C PRO A 8 1.43 12.37 12.84
N PHE A 9 0.10 12.24 12.80
CA PHE A 9 -0.85 12.99 11.95
C PHE A 9 -0.76 12.76 10.44
N ILE A 10 0.43 12.82 9.84
CA ILE A 10 0.63 12.71 8.39
C ILE A 10 0.87 11.28 7.89
N GLY A 11 1.27 10.35 8.78
CA GLY A 11 1.62 8.98 8.40
C GLY A 11 2.91 8.89 7.60
N ASN A 12 2.92 8.07 6.56
CA ASN A 12 4.03 7.80 5.63
C ASN A 12 4.01 8.72 4.39
N TYR A 13 3.30 9.85 4.44
CA TYR A 13 3.22 10.77 3.30
C TYR A 13 4.59 11.21 2.78
N LEU A 14 5.57 11.43 3.69
CA LEU A 14 6.93 11.82 3.33
C LEU A 14 7.75 10.66 2.77
N ASP A 15 7.34 9.41 3.02
CA ASP A 15 8.00 8.22 2.51
C ASP A 15 7.52 7.88 1.09
N LEU A 16 6.49 8.57 0.58
CA LEU A 16 5.94 8.30 -0.73
C LEU A 16 6.87 8.76 -1.85
N PRO A 17 7.10 7.91 -2.87
CA PRO A 17 7.82 8.32 -4.06
C PRO A 17 7.06 9.42 -4.80
N LYS A 18 7.76 10.51 -5.14
CA LYS A 18 7.24 11.55 -6.04
C LYS A 18 7.41 11.19 -7.51
N THR A 19 8.34 10.30 -7.81
CA THR A 19 8.65 9.83 -9.17
C THR A 19 9.00 8.34 -9.13
N LYS A 20 8.64 7.60 -10.18
CA LYS A 20 8.94 6.17 -10.37
C LYS A 20 8.56 5.29 -9.17
N GLU A 21 7.27 5.30 -8.83
CA GLU A 21 6.73 4.68 -7.62
C GLU A 21 7.13 3.21 -7.47
N TRP A 22 7.17 2.47 -8.58
CA TRP A 22 7.55 1.05 -8.62
C TRP A 22 8.96 0.76 -8.08
N LEU A 23 9.91 1.71 -8.15
CA LEU A 23 11.26 1.52 -7.60
C LEU A 23 11.25 1.51 -6.07
N THR A 24 10.49 2.42 -5.47
CA THR A 24 10.32 2.46 -4.01
C THR A 24 9.51 1.27 -3.53
N MET A 25 8.49 0.85 -4.28
CA MET A 25 7.73 -0.36 -3.98
C MET A 25 8.64 -1.60 -3.99
N ASP A 26 9.49 -1.76 -5.01
CA ASP A 26 10.48 -2.86 -5.08
C ASP A 26 11.46 -2.84 -3.90
N ALA A 27 11.95 -1.65 -3.51
CA ALA A 27 12.80 -1.50 -2.33
C ALA A 27 12.07 -1.92 -1.03
N TRP A 28 10.81 -1.52 -0.86
CA TRP A 28 10.00 -1.91 0.29
C TRP A 28 9.68 -3.40 0.32
N PHE A 29 9.42 -4.04 -0.82
CA PHE A 29 9.21 -5.49 -0.86
C PHE A 29 10.50 -6.24 -0.48
N LYS A 30 11.67 -5.73 -0.87
CA LYS A 30 12.97 -6.29 -0.45
C LYS A 30 13.24 -6.12 1.05
N GLU A 31 12.81 -5.00 1.65
CA GLU A 31 13.07 -4.69 3.06
C GLU A 31 12.05 -5.33 4.01
N TYR A 32 10.76 -5.24 3.67
CA TYR A 32 9.65 -5.59 4.56
C TYR A 32 8.93 -6.90 4.15
N GLY A 33 9.25 -7.46 2.98
CA GLY A 33 8.66 -8.67 2.42
C GLY A 33 7.45 -8.42 1.52
N ASP A 34 6.78 -9.51 1.11
CA ASP A 34 5.75 -9.51 0.05
C ASP A 34 4.45 -8.75 0.38
N MET A 35 4.26 -8.30 1.62
CA MET A 35 3.09 -7.53 2.06
C MET A 35 3.51 -6.34 2.89
N VAL A 36 3.31 -5.13 2.37
CA VAL A 36 3.76 -3.89 3.01
C VAL A 36 2.57 -3.02 3.35
N TYR A 37 2.48 -2.57 4.60
CA TYR A 37 1.42 -1.68 5.06
C TYR A 37 1.96 -0.31 5.42
N TYR A 38 1.31 0.72 4.92
CA TYR A 38 1.63 2.11 5.20
C TYR A 38 0.33 2.92 5.37
N ARG A 39 0.42 4.09 6.00
CA ARG A 39 -0.74 4.94 6.27
C ARG A 39 -0.50 6.34 5.75
N ILE A 40 -1.47 6.95 5.07
CA ILE A 40 -1.38 8.33 4.58
C ILE A 40 -2.65 9.05 4.99
N PHE A 41 -2.54 10.22 5.63
CA PHE A 41 -3.70 11.04 6.04
C PHE A 41 -4.84 10.23 6.71
N GLY A 42 -4.47 9.28 7.59
CA GLY A 42 -5.43 8.40 8.28
C GLY A 42 -5.93 7.19 7.47
N GLN A 43 -5.65 7.11 6.17
CA GLN A 43 -6.01 5.98 5.31
C GLN A 43 -4.89 4.94 5.29
N GLY A 44 -5.24 3.68 5.58
CA GLY A 44 -4.31 2.57 5.50
C GLY A 44 -4.28 1.95 4.12
N VAL A 45 -3.08 1.71 3.58
CA VAL A 45 -2.89 1.05 2.30
C VAL A 45 -2.02 -0.18 2.50
N LEU A 46 -2.44 -1.30 1.91
CA LEU A 46 -1.71 -2.56 1.89
C LEU A 46 -1.24 -2.85 0.46
N MET A 47 0.08 -2.88 0.27
CA MET A 47 0.73 -3.30 -0.97
C MET A 47 1.00 -4.80 -0.97
N LEU A 48 0.84 -5.43 -2.13
CA LEU A 48 1.12 -6.85 -2.37
C LEU A 48 2.22 -6.97 -3.44
N GLY A 49 3.31 -7.66 -3.11
CA GLY A 49 4.48 -7.82 -3.98
C GLY A 49 4.61 -9.20 -4.64
N SER A 50 3.82 -10.19 -4.18
CA SER A 50 3.87 -11.57 -4.68
C SER A 50 2.59 -11.96 -5.40
N LEU A 51 2.75 -12.68 -6.52
CA LEU A 51 1.63 -13.22 -7.30
C LEU A 51 0.71 -14.10 -6.45
N LYS A 52 1.29 -14.87 -5.52
CA LYS A 52 0.53 -15.73 -4.61
C LYS A 52 -0.41 -14.91 -3.71
N CYS A 53 0.09 -13.81 -3.13
CA CYS A 53 -0.71 -12.91 -2.31
C CYS A 53 -1.82 -12.25 -3.13
N CYS A 54 -1.51 -11.79 -4.35
CA CYS A 54 -2.51 -11.22 -5.25
C CYS A 54 -3.63 -12.23 -5.56
N HIS A 55 -3.30 -13.46 -5.92
CA HIS A 55 -4.29 -14.50 -6.21
C HIS A 55 -5.13 -14.87 -4.97
N ASP A 56 -4.51 -14.96 -3.80
CA ASP A 56 -5.21 -15.31 -2.56
C ASP A 56 -6.17 -14.20 -2.08
N LEU A 57 -5.84 -12.92 -2.29
CA LEU A 57 -6.72 -11.80 -1.92
C LEU A 57 -7.71 -11.42 -3.02
N PHE A 58 -7.25 -11.26 -4.27
CA PHE A 58 -8.08 -10.74 -5.35
C PHE A 58 -8.91 -11.81 -6.05
N ASP A 59 -8.44 -13.05 -6.20
CA ASP A 59 -9.22 -14.10 -6.85
C ASP A 59 -10.03 -14.90 -5.82
N LYS A 60 -9.37 -15.53 -4.85
CA LYS A 60 -10.06 -16.42 -3.89
C LYS A 60 -11.01 -15.68 -2.95
N ARG A 61 -10.71 -14.41 -2.63
CA ARG A 61 -11.47 -13.59 -1.67
C ARG A 61 -12.06 -12.34 -2.31
N PHE A 62 -12.30 -12.38 -3.63
CA PHE A 62 -12.78 -11.24 -4.40
C PHE A 62 -14.05 -10.60 -3.80
N SER A 63 -14.95 -11.38 -3.21
CA SER A 63 -16.19 -10.88 -2.62
C SER A 63 -15.96 -9.91 -1.45
N ILE A 64 -14.83 -10.03 -0.75
CA ILE A 64 -14.46 -9.18 0.39
C ILE A 64 -13.64 -7.96 -0.08
N TYR A 65 -12.78 -8.14 -1.09
CA TYR A 65 -11.77 -7.15 -1.49
C TYR A 65 -12.05 -6.43 -2.83
N SER A 66 -13.21 -6.65 -3.47
CA SER A 66 -13.57 -6.02 -4.74
C SER A 66 -14.10 -4.59 -4.61
N SER A 67 -14.35 -4.10 -3.39
CA SER A 67 -14.81 -2.73 -3.14
C SER A 67 -13.74 -1.70 -3.53
N ARG A 68 -14.15 -0.60 -4.17
CA ARG A 68 -13.23 0.48 -4.57
C ARG A 68 -13.30 1.65 -3.59
N PRO A 69 -12.16 2.16 -3.08
CA PRO A 69 -12.15 3.32 -2.20
C PRO A 69 -12.65 4.55 -2.94
N GLN A 70 -13.57 5.31 -2.33
CA GLN A 70 -13.98 6.60 -2.85
C GLN A 70 -12.96 7.66 -2.43
N LEU A 71 -12.26 8.23 -3.40
CA LEU A 71 -11.34 9.35 -3.20
C LEU A 71 -12.15 10.65 -3.36
N VAL A 72 -12.36 11.41 -2.27
CA VAL A 72 -13.21 12.62 -2.22
C VAL A 72 -12.49 13.85 -2.82
N MET A 73 -11.89 13.70 -4.00
CA MET A 73 -10.89 14.61 -4.60
C MET A 73 -9.56 14.66 -3.83
N LEU A 74 -8.56 14.07 -4.46
CA LEU A 74 -7.18 14.57 -4.42
C LEU A 74 -6.90 14.99 -5.86
N GLN A 75 -7.43 16.16 -6.27
CA GLN A 75 -6.99 16.81 -7.50
C GLN A 75 -5.58 17.34 -7.21
N LEU A 76 -4.58 16.66 -7.75
CA LEU A 76 -3.23 17.19 -7.88
C LEU A 76 -3.24 18.38 -8.86
#